data_AF-A0A943V1G3-F1
#
_entry.id   AF-A0A943V1G3-F1
#
_cell.length_a   1.000
_cell.length_b   1.000
_cell.length_c   1.000
_cell.angle_alpha   90.00
_cell.angle_beta   90.00
_cell.angle_gamma   90.00
#
_symmetry.space_group_name_H-M   'P 1'
#
loop_
_entity.id
_entity.type
_entity.pdbx_description
1 polymer ?
#
loop_
_entity_poly.entity_id
_entity_poly.type
_entity_poly.pdbx_seq_one_letter_code
_entity_poly.pdbx_strand_id
1 'polypeptide(L)'
;PRSLFATDLMTVDMLHERLSRALPGCLEKDRATLESSASRLAAKGAALLDPYEHAFSLRAGRLHDLSPLAVLSRGYAMACDEGGRVVSSVGAVAVGERVDVSVSDGVLRCMIDEIAASPAAE
;
A
#
# COMPACT_ATOMS: atom_id res chain seq x y z
N PRO A 1 43.90 -59.75 -27.16
CA PRO A 1 43.96 -58.83 -25.99
C PRO A 1 44.01 -57.32 -26.32
N ARG A 2 44.58 -56.87 -27.44
CA ARG A 2 44.65 -55.42 -27.80
C ARG A 2 43.38 -54.82 -28.40
N SER A 3 42.49 -55.63 -28.96
CA SER A 3 41.25 -55.15 -29.62
C SER A 3 40.14 -54.76 -28.64
N LEU A 4 40.11 -55.33 -27.44
CA LEU A 4 39.08 -55.04 -26.42
C LEU A 4 39.23 -53.62 -25.85
N PHE A 5 40.45 -53.18 -25.57
CA PHE A 5 40.71 -51.82 -25.09
C PHE A 5 40.37 -50.74 -26.12
N ALA A 6 40.46 -51.06 -27.42
CA ALA A 6 40.11 -50.12 -28.49
C ALA A 6 38.59 -49.91 -28.57
N THR A 7 37.80 -50.94 -28.30
CA THR A 7 36.34 -50.83 -28.27
C THR A 7 35.86 -50.02 -27.08
N ASP A 8 36.44 -50.24 -25.90
CA ASP A 8 36.07 -49.50 -24.69
C ASP A 8 36.40 -48.00 -24.83
N LEU A 9 37.60 -47.65 -25.34
CA LEU A 9 37.98 -46.26 -25.62
C LEU A 9 37.02 -45.59 -26.62
N MET A 10 36.65 -46.30 -27.69
CA MET A 10 35.73 -45.78 -28.70
C MET A 10 34.31 -45.57 -28.16
N THR A 11 33.86 -46.43 -27.23
CA THR A 11 32.56 -46.24 -26.55
C THR A 11 32.56 -45.07 -25.58
N VAL A 12 33.66 -44.84 -24.86
CA VAL A 12 33.80 -43.67 -23.97
C VAL A 12 33.77 -42.37 -24.76
N ASP A 13 34.49 -42.31 -25.89
CA ASP A 13 34.47 -41.12 -26.78
C ASP A 13 33.07 -40.85 -27.34
N MET A 14 32.38 -41.90 -27.79
CA MET A 14 31.02 -41.76 -28.33
C MET A 14 30.01 -41.32 -27.25
N LEU A 15 30.14 -41.82 -26.03
CA LEU A 15 29.32 -41.38 -24.90
C LEU A 15 29.65 -39.95 -24.50
N HIS A 16 30.93 -39.56 -24.51
CA HIS A 16 31.36 -38.19 -24.23
C HIS A 16 30.80 -37.21 -25.27
N GLU A 17 30.86 -37.55 -26.56
CA GLU A 17 30.36 -36.70 -27.65
C GLU A 17 28.83 -36.56 -27.61
N ARG A 18 28.12 -37.64 -27.26
CA ARG A 18 26.67 -37.58 -27.06
C ARG A 18 26.29 -36.72 -25.87
N LEU A 19 27.02 -36.84 -24.77
CA LEU A 19 26.76 -36.10 -23.54
C LEU A 19 27.09 -34.62 -23.73
N SER A 20 28.21 -34.28 -24.38
CA SER A 20 28.60 -32.91 -24.70
C SER A 20 27.65 -32.20 -25.67
N ARG A 21 27.02 -32.94 -26.59
CA ARG A 21 25.97 -32.39 -27.47
C ARG A 21 24.59 -32.30 -26.80
N ALA A 22 24.23 -33.25 -25.95
CA ALA A 22 22.90 -33.29 -25.33
C ALA A 22 22.76 -32.35 -24.12
N LEU A 23 23.81 -32.19 -23.31
CA LEU A 23 23.76 -31.39 -22.09
C LEU A 23 23.37 -29.92 -22.33
N PRO A 24 23.96 -29.21 -23.32
CA PRO A 24 23.61 -27.81 -23.57
C PRO A 24 22.13 -27.67 -23.96
N GLY A 25 21.62 -28.56 -24.80
CA GLY A 25 20.21 -28.53 -25.22
C GLY A 25 19.22 -28.81 -24.08
N CYS A 26 19.59 -29.66 -23.12
CA CYS A 26 18.78 -29.89 -21.92
C CYS A 26 18.83 -28.68 -20.97
N LEU A 27 20.01 -28.12 -20.73
CA LEU A 27 20.18 -26.96 -19.85
C LEU A 27 19.47 -25.71 -20.38
N GLU A 28 19.49 -25.47 -21.69
CA GLU A 28 18.75 -24.37 -22.32
C GLU A 28 17.23 -24.54 -22.18
N LYS A 29 16.72 -25.76 -22.34
CA LYS A 29 15.30 -26.07 -22.14
C LYS A 29 14.87 -25.89 -20.68
N ASP A 30 15.68 -26.37 -19.75
CA ASP A 30 15.41 -26.23 -18.32
C ASP A 30 15.45 -24.75 -17.90
N ARG A 31 16.43 -23.99 -18.41
CA ARG A 31 16.55 -22.55 -18.19
C ARG A 31 15.34 -21.78 -18.74
N ALA A 32 14.92 -22.06 -19.97
CA ALA A 32 13.76 -21.43 -20.57
C ALA A 32 12.46 -21.76 -19.80
N THR A 33 12.35 -22.99 -19.29
CA THR A 33 11.19 -23.42 -18.49
C THR A 33 11.15 -22.70 -17.13
N LEU A 34 12.31 -22.54 -16.48
CA LEU A 34 12.45 -21.78 -15.24
C LEU A 34 12.12 -20.30 -15.45
N GLU A 35 12.63 -19.69 -16.52
CA GLU A 35 12.39 -18.29 -16.85
C GLU A 35 10.90 -18.02 -17.14
N SER A 36 10.25 -18.89 -17.92
CA SER A 36 8.82 -18.82 -18.16
C SER A 36 8.00 -18.97 -16.87
N SER A 37 8.38 -19.91 -16.00
CA SER A 37 7.69 -20.13 -14.73
C SER A 37 7.85 -18.95 -13.76
N ALA A 38 9.07 -18.40 -13.68
CA ALA A 38 9.37 -17.22 -12.87
C ALA A 38 8.61 -15.98 -13.37
N SER A 39 8.60 -15.73 -14.68
CA SER A 39 7.86 -14.63 -15.30
C SER A 39 6.36 -14.73 -15.04
N ARG A 40 5.78 -15.94 -15.19
CA ARG A 40 4.36 -16.18 -14.89
C ARG A 40 4.02 -15.96 -13.41
N LEU A 41 4.91 -16.37 -12.51
CA LEU A 41 4.73 -16.16 -11.08
C LEU A 41 4.78 -14.67 -10.73
N ALA A 42 5.75 -13.93 -11.28
CA ALA A 42 5.86 -12.49 -11.06
C ALA A 42 4.64 -11.73 -11.59
N ALA A 43 4.20 -12.03 -12.81
CA ALA A 43 3.03 -11.39 -13.41
C ALA A 43 1.74 -11.67 -12.62
N LYS A 44 1.51 -12.92 -12.20
CA LYS A 44 0.35 -13.27 -11.37
C LYS A 44 0.46 -12.69 -9.97
N GLY A 45 1.66 -12.64 -9.39
CA GLY A 45 1.91 -12.04 -8.07
C GLY A 45 1.56 -10.56 -8.05
N ALA A 46 2.02 -9.80 -9.04
CA ALA A 46 1.67 -8.39 -9.19
C ALA A 46 0.16 -8.18 -9.36
N ALA A 47 -0.48 -8.92 -10.28
CA ALA A 47 -1.91 -8.81 -10.53
C ALA A 47 -2.79 -9.17 -9.31
N LEU A 48 -2.31 -10.04 -8.41
CA LEU A 48 -2.99 -10.35 -7.16
C LEU A 48 -2.90 -9.22 -6.13
N LEU A 49 -1.84 -8.41 -6.17
CA LEU A 49 -1.58 -7.31 -5.23
C LEU A 49 -2.21 -5.99 -5.67
N ASP A 50 -2.35 -5.74 -6.98
CA ASP A 50 -3.02 -4.56 -7.55
C ASP A 50 -4.34 -4.15 -6.86
N PRO A 51 -5.32 -5.05 -6.64
CA PRO A 51 -6.57 -4.68 -5.99
C PRO A 51 -6.39 -4.31 -4.50
N TYR A 52 -5.40 -4.87 -3.82
CA TYR A 52 -5.10 -4.55 -2.43
C TYR A 52 -4.37 -3.21 -2.30
N GLU A 53 -3.45 -2.90 -3.21
CA GLU A 53 -2.79 -1.58 -3.25
C GLU A 53 -3.78 -0.46 -3.55
N HIS A 54 -4.73 -0.69 -4.46
CA HIS A 54 -5.77 0.27 -4.77
C HIS A 54 -6.73 0.49 -3.59
N ALA A 55 -7.18 -0.61 -2.95
CA ALA A 55 -8.03 -0.54 -1.77
C ALA A 55 -7.32 0.12 -0.58
N PHE A 56 -6.02 -0.14 -0.40
CA PHE A 56 -5.19 0.50 0.61
C PHE A 56 -5.05 2.00 0.35
N SER A 57 -4.74 2.40 -0.88
CA SER A 57 -4.61 3.82 -1.25
C SER A 57 -5.93 4.58 -1.06
N LEU A 58 -7.06 3.98 -1.43
CA LEU A 58 -8.38 4.59 -1.24
C LEU A 58 -8.74 4.75 0.24
N ARG A 59 -8.39 3.75 1.08
CA ARG A 59 -8.61 3.81 2.53
C ARG A 59 -7.65 4.79 3.21
N ALA A 60 -6.40 4.87 2.76
CA ALA A 60 -5.42 5.84 3.24
C ALA A 60 -5.84 7.28 2.88
N GLY A 61 -6.35 7.50 1.67
CA GLY A 61 -6.93 8.79 1.26
C GLY A 61 -8.15 9.18 2.11
N ARG A 62 -9.08 8.24 2.35
CA ARG A 62 -10.22 8.48 3.25
C ARG A 62 -9.79 8.73 4.69
N LEU A 63 -8.77 8.03 5.18
CA LEU A 63 -8.23 8.24 6.52
C LEU A 63 -7.52 9.60 6.62
N HIS A 64 -6.88 10.06 5.54
CA HIS A 64 -6.32 11.40 5.45
C HIS A 64 -7.43 12.46 5.44
N ASP A 65 -8.49 12.26 4.66
CA ASP A 65 -9.64 13.18 4.62
C ASP A 65 -10.45 13.20 5.94
N LEU A 66 -10.47 12.09 6.67
CA LEU A 66 -11.04 11.98 8.01
C LEU A 66 -10.05 12.36 9.12
N SER A 67 -8.80 12.69 8.78
CA SER A 67 -7.84 13.15 9.77
C SER A 67 -8.27 14.54 10.23
N PRO A 68 -8.45 14.77 11.55
CA PRO A 68 -8.76 16.08 12.11
C PRO A 68 -7.83 17.18 11.57
N LEU A 69 -6.56 16.85 11.30
CA LEU A 69 -5.58 17.77 10.72
C LEU A 69 -5.89 18.21 9.27
N ALA A 70 -6.49 17.36 8.44
CA ALA A 70 -6.85 17.69 7.05
C ALA A 70 -8.12 18.55 6.98
N VAL A 71 -9.03 18.39 7.95
CA VAL A 71 -10.17 19.29 8.12
C VAL A 71 -9.67 20.66 8.60
N LEU A 72 -8.74 20.68 9.56
CA LEU A 72 -8.15 21.92 10.06
C LEU A 72 -7.32 22.68 9.01
N SER A 73 -6.62 21.98 8.12
CA SER A 73 -5.80 22.61 7.06
C SER A 73 -6.61 23.22 5.91
N ARG A 74 -7.89 22.84 5.75
CA ARG A 74 -8.82 23.47 4.78
C ARG A 74 -9.42 24.79 5.28
N GLY A 75 -8.96 25.29 6.43
CA GLY A 75 -9.43 26.54 7.03
C GLY A 75 -10.67 26.38 7.93
N TYR A 76 -11.03 25.15 8.27
CA TYR A 76 -12.06 24.88 9.28
C TYR A 76 -11.41 24.83 10.66
N ALA A 77 -12.09 25.34 11.68
CA ALA A 77 -11.66 25.26 13.06
C ALA A 77 -12.58 24.32 13.84
N MET A 78 -12.03 23.55 14.76
CA MET A 78 -12.79 22.60 15.58
C MET A 78 -13.00 23.19 16.96
N ALA A 79 -14.26 23.55 17.27
CA ALA A 79 -14.65 24.04 18.59
C ALA A 79 -14.94 22.87 19.53
N CYS A 80 -14.27 22.84 20.68
CA CYS A 80 -14.45 21.88 21.75
C CYS A 80 -14.80 22.61 23.06
N ASP A 81 -15.76 22.07 23.80
CA ASP A 81 -16.07 22.53 25.15
C ASP A 81 -14.96 22.13 26.16
N GLU A 82 -14.99 22.65 27.39
CA GLU A 82 -14.04 22.33 28.47
C GLU A 82 -13.92 20.81 28.74
N GLY A 83 -14.98 20.05 28.45
CA GLY A 83 -14.99 18.58 28.53
C GLY A 83 -14.36 17.85 27.34
N GLY A 84 -13.80 18.56 26.35
CA GLY A 84 -13.24 17.99 25.12
C GLY A 84 -14.30 17.46 24.15
N ARG A 85 -15.57 17.86 24.30
CA ARG A 85 -16.67 17.48 23.40
C ARG A 85 -16.77 18.48 22.24
N VAL A 86 -16.96 17.95 21.04
CA VAL A 86 -17.12 18.77 19.83
C VAL A 86 -18.44 19.53 19.88
N VAL A 87 -18.37 20.86 19.72
CA VAL A 87 -19.54 21.74 19.66
C VAL A 87 -20.08 21.71 18.23
N SER A 88 -21.15 20.93 17.99
CA SER A 88 -21.76 20.77 16.66
C SER A 88 -23.06 21.58 16.47
N SER A 89 -23.54 22.27 17.51
CA SER A 89 -24.78 23.04 17.48
C SER A 89 -24.68 24.25 18.41
N VAL A 90 -25.34 25.36 18.04
CA VAL A 90 -25.45 26.56 18.87
C VAL A 90 -26.13 26.30 20.23
N GLY A 91 -26.94 25.25 20.35
CA GLY A 91 -27.56 24.86 21.63
C GLY A 91 -26.66 24.03 22.55
N ALA A 92 -25.46 23.65 22.10
CA ALA A 92 -24.53 22.85 22.89
C ALA A 92 -23.64 23.70 23.80
N VAL A 93 -23.73 25.02 23.72
CA VAL A 93 -22.89 25.98 24.45
C VAL A 93 -23.71 27.18 24.91
N ALA A 94 -23.28 27.83 26.00
CA ALA A 94 -23.93 29.00 26.58
C ALA A 94 -23.05 30.27 26.51
N VAL A 95 -23.68 31.45 26.55
CA VAL A 95 -22.96 32.73 26.66
C VAL A 95 -22.17 32.76 27.98
N GLY A 96 -20.90 33.12 27.90
CA GLY A 96 -19.93 33.12 29.00
C GLY A 96 -19.18 31.80 29.19
N GLU A 97 -19.49 30.75 28.43
CA GLU A 97 -18.79 29.48 28.46
C GLU A 97 -17.46 29.54 27.70
N ARG A 98 -16.49 28.72 28.14
CA ARG A 98 -15.17 28.65 27.50
C ARG A 98 -15.15 27.54 26.46
N VAL A 99 -14.58 27.85 25.31
CA VAL A 99 -14.46 26.92 24.19
C VAL A 99 -13.04 26.96 23.68
N ASP A 100 -12.45 25.79 23.51
CA ASP A 100 -11.15 25.61 22.89
C ASP A 100 -11.35 25.36 21.39
N VAL A 101 -10.86 26.28 20.57
CA VAL A 101 -10.92 26.19 19.11
C VAL A 101 -9.56 25.69 18.61
N SER A 102 -9.52 24.44 18.18
CA SER A 102 -8.33 23.86 17.56
C SER A 102 -8.25 24.28 16.09
N VAL A 103 -7.06 24.72 15.69
CA VAL A 103 -6.67 25.14 14.33
C VAL A 103 -5.42 24.37 13.91
N SER A 104 -5.03 24.44 12.64
CA SER A 104 -3.92 23.66 12.09
C SER A 104 -2.57 23.96 12.76
N ASP A 105 -2.43 25.16 13.35
CA ASP A 105 -1.22 25.68 13.98
C ASP A 105 -1.30 25.78 15.52
N GLY A 106 -2.42 25.38 16.15
CA GLY A 106 -2.55 25.44 17.60
C GLY A 106 -3.97 25.35 18.16
N VAL A 107 -4.13 25.81 19.40
CA VAL A 107 -5.42 25.85 20.11
C VAL A 107 -5.66 27.27 20.63
N LEU A 108 -6.79 27.85 20.24
CA LEU A 108 -7.27 29.15 20.68
C LEU A 108 -8.27 28.95 21.83
N ARG A 109 -8.02 29.59 22.97
CA ARG A 109 -8.97 29.57 24.09
C ARG A 109 -9.89 30.77 23.99
N CYS A 110 -11.16 30.51 23.74
CA CYS A 110 -12.17 31.53 23.48
C CYS A 110 -13.25 31.50 24.57
N MET A 111 -13.94 32.62 24.76
CA MET A 111 -15.16 32.71 25.56
C MET A 111 -16.29 33.14 24.63
N ILE A 112 -17.47 32.56 24.80
CA ILE A 112 -18.64 32.91 24.00
C ILE A 112 -19.23 34.22 24.51
N ASP A 113 -19.18 35.26 23.68
CA ASP A 113 -19.75 36.57 24.00
C ASP A 113 -21.23 36.66 23.56
N GLU A 114 -21.57 36.11 22.40
CA GLU A 114 -22.92 36.16 21.83
C GLU A 114 -23.21 34.89 21.01
N ILE A 115 -24.45 34.40 21.05
CA ILE A 115 -24.93 33.27 20.26
C ILE A 115 -26.05 33.75 19.34
N ALA A 116 -25.78 33.80 18.04
CA ALA A 116 -26.78 34.09 17.02
C ALA A 116 -27.11 32.82 16.23
N ALA A 117 -28.34 32.33 16.35
CA ALA A 117 -28.81 31.22 15.52
C ALA A 117 -29.14 31.75 14.11
N SER A 118 -28.43 31.26 13.09
CA SER A 118 -28.85 31.49 11.71
C SER A 118 -30.10 30.66 11.42
N PRO A 119 -31.16 31.22 10.81
CA PRO A 119 -32.24 30.41 10.27
C PRO A 119 -31.64 29.50 9.19
N ALA A 120 -31.78 28.19 9.35
CA ALA A 120 -31.36 27.22 8.36
C ALA A 120 -32.14 27.48 7.06
N ALA A 121 -31.39 27.65 5.96
CA ALA A 121 -31.93 27.61 4.61
C ALA A 121 -32.55 26.22 4.36
N GLU A 122 -33.77 26.22 3.82
CA GLU A 122 -34.45 25.06 3.23
C GLU A 122 -33.61 24.39 2.13
#